data_AF-U2PVQ7-F1
#
_entry.id   AF-U2PVQ7-F1
#
_cell.length_a   1.000
_cell.length_b   1.000
_cell.length_c   1.000
_cell.angle_alpha   90.00
_cell.angle_beta   90.00
_cell.angle_gamma   90.00
#
_symmetry.space_group_name_H-M   'P 1'
#
loop_
_entity.id
_entity.type
_entity.pdbx_description
1 polymer ?
#
loop_
_entity_poly.entity_id
_entity_poly.type
_entity_poly.pdbx_seq_one_letter_code
_entity_poly.pdbx_strand_id
1 'polypeptide(L)'
;MLNKKMNIILLFLFIFLIGCDKKESVKKEKKNNLENIQSKTAKENIFSNNSIEKIIETFSKKSKENKISIENFEKLTYENKNYYYAKIHSRGDAIYALDYSGISATSIFLKVNNVNGANLGIIENMVVNLIQVSDENIKDSEARAIYTKILSSLGEKELTSLLTYTNGIIYGIRIDSVTGELIFFARESEDEKAVTSIQRLNFINKKKVDEKTLAKLGENK
;
A
#
# COMPACT_ATOMS: atom_id res chain seq x y z
N MET A 1 42.21 -29.10 -64.57
CA MET A 1 40.90 -29.47 -63.99
C MET A 1 40.53 -28.43 -62.95
N LEU A 2 39.42 -27.74 -63.21
CA LEU A 2 38.94 -26.55 -62.53
C LEU A 2 38.06 -26.97 -61.34
N ASN A 3 38.52 -26.84 -60.09
CA ASN A 3 37.61 -26.85 -58.94
C ASN A 3 37.26 -25.41 -58.55
N LYS A 4 36.40 -24.82 -59.39
CA LYS A 4 35.48 -23.73 -59.02
C LYS A 4 34.60 -24.24 -57.89
N LYS A 5 34.86 -23.84 -56.64
CA LYS A 5 33.88 -23.78 -55.53
C LYS A 5 34.54 -23.32 -54.22
N MET A 6 35.11 -22.11 -54.17
CA MET A 6 35.33 -21.42 -52.88
C MET A 6 35.71 -19.93 -52.99
N ASN A 7 35.11 -19.19 -53.93
CA ASN A 7 35.46 -17.78 -54.16
C ASN A 7 34.28 -16.80 -54.04
N ILE A 8 33.30 -17.07 -53.15
CA ILE A 8 32.16 -16.18 -52.88
C ILE A 8 31.95 -15.99 -51.37
N ILE A 9 33.02 -16.04 -50.56
CA ILE A 9 32.93 -15.78 -49.09
C ILE A 9 33.83 -14.60 -48.66
N LEU A 10 34.47 -13.92 -49.61
CA LEU A 10 35.35 -12.78 -49.32
C LEU A 10 34.93 -11.47 -50.02
N LEU A 11 33.62 -11.29 -50.27
CA LEU A 11 33.07 -10.07 -50.91
C LEU A 11 31.78 -9.55 -50.24
N PHE A 12 31.49 -9.94 -48.99
CA PHE A 12 30.33 -9.41 -48.25
C PHE A 12 30.69 -8.84 -46.86
N LEU A 13 31.97 -8.46 -46.67
CA LEU A 13 32.46 -7.86 -45.42
C LEU A 13 32.60 -6.34 -45.47
N PHE A 14 32.09 -5.66 -46.52
CA PHE A 14 32.34 -4.22 -46.72
C PHE A 14 31.14 -3.35 -47.14
N ILE A 15 29.88 -3.80 -47.04
CA ILE A 15 28.70 -3.01 -47.50
C ILE A 15 27.73 -2.59 -46.38
N PHE A 16 28.17 -2.47 -45.12
CA PHE A 16 27.29 -1.86 -44.08
C PHE A 16 27.96 -0.80 -43.20
N LEU A 17 29.08 -0.22 -43.66
CA LEU A 17 29.56 1.04 -43.13
C LEU A 17 29.27 2.13 -44.17
N ILE A 18 28.59 3.17 -43.71
CA ILE A 18 28.06 4.33 -44.46
C ILE A 18 26.60 4.15 -44.92
N GLY A 19 25.71 4.09 -43.93
CA GLY A 19 24.37 4.66 -44.03
C GLY A 19 24.32 5.93 -43.18
N CYS A 20 24.04 7.06 -43.82
CA CYS A 20 23.97 8.41 -43.26
C CYS A 20 23.28 8.55 -41.90
N ASP A 21 23.87 9.45 -41.10
CA ASP A 21 23.34 10.10 -39.91
C ASP A 21 21.88 10.60 -40.01
N LYS A 22 21.26 10.68 -38.82
CA LYS A 22 19.95 11.28 -38.45
C LYS A 22 18.74 10.35 -38.54
N LYS A 23 18.49 9.59 -37.46
CA LYS A 23 17.15 9.36 -36.85
C LYS A 23 17.15 8.41 -35.63
N GLU A 24 18.30 8.13 -35.01
CA GLU A 24 18.35 7.21 -33.86
C GLU A 24 18.23 7.93 -32.50
N SER A 25 18.63 9.22 -32.40
CA SER A 25 18.48 10.01 -31.17
C SER A 25 17.02 10.29 -30.83
N VAL A 26 16.17 10.60 -31.80
CA VAL A 26 14.74 10.91 -31.56
C VAL A 26 13.93 9.68 -31.12
N LYS A 27 14.29 8.47 -31.60
CA LYS A 27 13.63 7.22 -31.16
C LYS A 27 14.10 6.77 -29.79
N LYS A 28 15.40 6.89 -29.46
CA LYS A 28 15.92 6.63 -28.12
C LYS A 28 15.43 7.68 -27.11
N GLU A 29 15.45 8.97 -27.43
CA GLU A 29 14.88 10.00 -26.55
C GLU A 29 13.39 9.85 -26.35
N LYS A 30 12.60 9.55 -27.39
CA LYS A 30 11.16 9.28 -27.21
C LYS A 30 10.91 8.04 -26.37
N LYS A 31 11.68 6.97 -26.53
CA LYS A 31 11.54 5.74 -25.73
C LYS A 31 11.96 5.97 -24.28
N ASN A 32 13.09 6.64 -24.05
CA ASN A 32 13.58 6.99 -22.72
C ASN A 32 12.65 7.98 -22.02
N ASN A 33 12.11 8.98 -22.73
CA ASN A 33 11.10 9.89 -22.17
C ASN A 33 9.78 9.18 -21.89
N LEU A 34 9.34 8.24 -22.74
CA LEU A 34 8.14 7.45 -22.48
C LEU A 34 8.31 6.50 -21.28
N GLU A 35 9.47 5.84 -21.16
CA GLU A 35 9.83 5.01 -19.99
C GLU A 35 9.96 5.85 -18.71
N ASN A 36 10.49 7.07 -18.81
CA ASN A 36 10.65 7.97 -17.66
C ASN A 36 9.34 8.68 -17.27
N ILE A 37 8.43 8.91 -18.22
CA ILE A 37 7.06 9.33 -17.96
C ILE A 37 6.27 8.16 -17.37
N GLN A 38 6.38 6.95 -17.90
CA GLN A 38 5.74 5.76 -17.32
C GLN A 38 6.27 5.44 -15.92
N SER A 39 7.56 5.61 -15.65
CA SER A 39 8.11 5.40 -14.30
C SER A 39 7.69 6.49 -13.31
N LYS A 40 7.54 7.75 -13.76
CA LYS A 40 6.96 8.83 -12.95
C LYS A 40 5.47 8.61 -12.68
N THR A 41 4.68 8.33 -13.72
CA THR A 41 3.23 8.09 -13.59
C THR A 41 2.94 6.82 -12.81
N ALA A 42 3.74 5.75 -12.95
CA ALA A 42 3.62 4.54 -12.14
C ALA A 42 3.79 4.83 -10.64
N LYS A 43 4.67 5.78 -10.29
CA LYS A 43 4.89 6.20 -8.90
C LYS A 43 3.79 7.09 -8.34
N GLU A 44 3.14 7.92 -9.14
CA GLU A 44 2.05 8.81 -8.66
C GLU A 44 0.80 8.05 -8.15
N ASN A 45 0.62 6.79 -8.54
CA ASN A 45 -0.50 5.97 -8.03
C ASN A 45 -0.18 5.37 -6.66
N ILE A 46 1.10 5.27 -6.30
CA ILE A 46 1.56 4.75 -5.02
C ILE A 46 1.33 5.79 -3.93
N PHE A 47 0.68 5.38 -2.84
CA PHE A 47 0.24 6.27 -1.78
C PHE A 47 1.37 7.16 -1.21
N SER A 48 2.59 6.66 -1.09
CA SER A 48 3.72 7.38 -0.50
C SER A 48 4.21 8.57 -1.34
N ASN A 49 3.91 8.58 -2.63
CA ASN A 49 4.24 9.67 -3.55
C ASN A 49 3.11 10.73 -3.63
N ASN A 50 2.05 10.56 -2.83
CA ASN A 50 0.89 11.45 -2.80
C ASN A 50 0.84 12.29 -1.53
N SER A 51 0.16 13.43 -1.59
CA SER A 51 -0.17 14.19 -0.39
C SER A 51 -1.18 13.44 0.47
N ILE A 52 -1.19 13.74 1.77
CA ILE A 52 -2.14 13.15 2.70
C ILE A 52 -3.59 13.41 2.26
N GLU A 53 -3.89 14.60 1.75
CA GLU A 53 -5.21 14.97 1.26
C GLU A 53 -5.64 14.08 0.09
N LYS A 54 -4.75 13.81 -0.86
CA LYS A 54 -5.03 12.91 -1.98
C LYS A 54 -5.28 11.49 -1.49
N ILE A 55 -4.47 10.97 -0.56
CA ILE A 55 -4.68 9.64 0.01
C ILE A 55 -6.05 9.54 0.71
N ILE A 56 -6.45 10.57 1.46
CA ILE A 56 -7.76 10.64 2.12
C ILE A 56 -8.91 10.68 1.10
N GLU A 57 -8.75 11.42 -0.01
CA GLU A 57 -9.72 11.44 -1.11
C GLU A 57 -9.83 10.05 -1.76
N THR A 58 -8.71 9.39 -2.03
CA THR A 58 -8.67 8.03 -2.57
C THR A 58 -9.35 7.04 -1.62
N PHE A 59 -9.09 7.12 -0.31
CA PHE A 59 -9.83 6.34 0.70
C PHE A 59 -11.34 6.56 0.61
N SER A 60 -11.78 7.82 0.50
CA SER A 60 -13.19 8.18 0.42
C SER A 60 -13.86 7.63 -0.84
N LYS A 61 -13.17 7.70 -1.98
CA LYS A 61 -13.65 7.17 -3.27
C LYS A 61 -13.71 5.65 -3.25
N LYS A 62 -12.60 4.98 -2.92
CA LYS A 62 -12.49 3.51 -2.91
C LYS A 62 -13.41 2.88 -1.87
N SER A 63 -13.59 3.50 -0.71
CA SER A 63 -14.49 2.96 0.31
C SER A 63 -15.93 2.94 -0.18
N LYS A 64 -16.39 3.97 -0.92
CA LYS A 64 -17.71 3.96 -1.55
C LYS A 64 -17.85 2.86 -2.61
N GLU A 65 -16.85 2.70 -3.48
CA GLU A 65 -16.80 1.63 -4.51
C GLU A 65 -16.90 0.24 -3.86
N ASN A 66 -16.18 0.05 -2.74
CA ASN A 66 -16.14 -1.21 -1.98
C ASN A 66 -17.26 -1.35 -0.92
N LYS A 67 -18.23 -0.44 -0.89
CA LYS A 67 -19.37 -0.43 0.05
C LYS A 67 -18.97 -0.41 1.53
N ILE A 68 -17.91 0.34 1.84
CA ILE A 68 -17.37 0.57 3.17
C ILE A 68 -17.74 2.00 3.59
N SER A 69 -18.38 2.12 4.76
CA SER A 69 -18.69 3.42 5.35
C SER A 69 -17.58 3.82 6.32
N ILE A 70 -16.94 4.96 6.06
CA ILE A 70 -15.87 5.52 6.90
C ILE A 70 -16.28 6.89 7.42
N GLU A 71 -15.85 7.21 8.64
CA GLU A 71 -15.91 8.57 9.19
C GLU A 71 -14.84 9.47 8.53
N ASN A 72 -14.89 10.76 8.84
CA ASN A 72 -13.83 11.69 8.43
C ASN A 72 -12.50 11.32 9.09
N PHE A 73 -11.40 11.54 8.38
CA PHE A 73 -10.07 11.35 8.95
C PHE A 73 -9.78 12.42 10.02
N GLU A 74 -9.31 11.98 11.18
CA GLU A 74 -8.86 12.83 12.29
C GLU A 74 -7.37 12.66 12.53
N LYS A 75 -6.72 13.71 13.05
CA LYS A 75 -5.33 13.62 13.51
C LYS A 75 -5.24 12.98 14.90
N LEU A 76 -4.18 12.21 15.11
CA LEU A 76 -3.83 11.60 16.39
C LEU A 76 -2.32 11.53 16.54
N THR A 77 -1.80 11.92 17.70
CA THR A 77 -0.38 11.73 18.05
C THR A 77 -0.27 10.65 19.12
N TYR A 78 0.58 9.65 18.89
CA TYR A 78 0.82 8.54 19.82
C TYR A 78 2.26 8.04 19.70
N GLU A 79 2.94 7.81 20.82
CA GLU A 79 4.36 7.38 20.86
C GLU A 79 5.28 8.24 19.96
N ASN A 80 5.09 9.57 19.96
CA ASN A 80 5.81 10.53 19.11
C ASN A 80 5.64 10.32 17.58
N LYS A 81 4.67 9.52 17.17
CA LYS A 81 4.23 9.38 15.78
C LYS A 81 2.92 10.12 15.56
N ASN A 82 2.72 10.60 14.35
CA ASN A 82 1.48 11.26 13.97
C ASN A 82 0.73 10.40 12.97
N TYR A 83 -0.57 10.32 13.17
CA TYR A 83 -1.47 9.54 12.35
C TYR A 83 -2.63 10.42 11.88
N TYR A 84 -3.10 10.14 10.67
CA TYR A 84 -4.49 10.40 10.31
C TYR A 84 -5.25 9.10 10.37
N TYR A 85 -6.40 9.04 11.03
CA TYR A 85 -7.19 7.83 11.13
C TYR A 85 -8.67 8.10 10.89
N ALA A 86 -9.36 7.11 10.33
CA ALA A 86 -10.80 7.14 10.12
C ALA A 86 -11.42 5.86 10.69
N LYS A 87 -12.52 6.00 11.42
CA LYS A 87 -13.30 4.85 11.89
C LYS A 87 -14.12 4.27 10.76
N ILE A 88 -14.26 2.95 10.76
CA ILE A 88 -15.04 2.21 9.78
C ILE A 88 -16.30 1.69 10.48
N HIS A 89 -17.47 2.14 10.03
CA HIS A 89 -18.75 1.67 10.54
C HIS A 89 -18.94 0.20 10.15
N SER A 90 -18.65 -0.71 11.07
CA SER A 90 -18.69 -2.15 10.85
C SER A 90 -18.89 -2.91 12.15
N ARG A 91 -19.20 -4.21 12.05
CA ARG A 91 -19.35 -5.10 13.22
C ARG A 91 -18.02 -5.48 13.90
N GLY A 92 -16.89 -5.09 13.32
CA GLY A 92 -15.55 -5.53 13.76
C GLY A 92 -14.77 -4.48 14.57
N ASP A 93 -15.34 -3.30 14.82
CA ASP A 93 -14.63 -2.13 15.38
C ASP A 93 -13.29 -1.91 14.68
N ALA A 94 -13.35 -1.32 13.49
CA ALA A 94 -12.21 -1.20 12.60
C ALA A 94 -11.86 0.26 12.29
N ILE A 95 -10.60 0.51 12.01
CA ILE A 95 -10.08 1.82 11.61
C ILE A 95 -9.10 1.69 10.44
N TYR A 96 -9.08 2.70 9.58
CA TYR A 96 -7.92 2.96 8.72
C TYR A 96 -7.02 3.99 9.39
N ALA A 97 -5.70 3.84 9.27
CA ALA A 97 -4.73 4.81 9.74
C ALA A 97 -3.60 5.02 8.72
N LEU A 98 -3.09 6.25 8.66
CA LEU A 98 -1.95 6.69 7.86
C LEU A 98 -0.85 7.11 8.82
N ASP A 99 0.28 6.40 8.86
CA ASP A 99 1.51 6.93 9.49
C ASP A 99 2.15 7.91 8.51
N TYR A 100 2.60 9.05 9.02
CA TYR A 100 3.24 10.08 8.19
C TYR A 100 4.44 10.70 8.88
N SER A 101 5.44 11.03 8.07
CA SER A 101 6.64 11.74 8.49
C SER A 101 6.86 12.93 7.56
N GLY A 102 6.91 14.14 8.13
CA GLY A 102 6.90 15.36 7.35
C GLY A 102 5.59 15.51 6.56
N ILE A 103 5.70 15.49 5.22
CA ILE A 103 4.57 15.68 4.30
C ILE A 103 4.09 14.38 3.63
N SER A 104 4.79 13.27 3.83
CA SER A 104 4.55 12.00 3.12
C SER A 104 4.05 10.92 4.06
N ALA A 105 3.08 10.14 3.58
CA ALA A 105 2.67 8.92 4.24
C ALA A 105 3.77 7.85 4.11
N THR A 106 4.11 7.20 5.21
CA THR A 106 5.13 6.15 5.27
C THR A 106 4.52 4.76 5.31
N SER A 107 3.30 4.64 5.82
CA SER A 107 2.55 3.38 5.90
C SER A 107 1.06 3.64 6.03
N ILE A 108 0.26 2.71 5.53
CA ILE A 108 -1.19 2.70 5.74
C ILE A 108 -1.61 1.40 6.42
N PHE A 109 -2.58 1.48 7.31
CA PHE A 109 -3.00 0.40 8.19
C PHE A 109 -4.51 0.25 8.16
N LEU A 110 -4.95 -1.00 8.26
CA LEU A 110 -6.28 -1.40 8.70
C LEU A 110 -6.09 -2.15 10.01
N LYS A 111 -6.77 -1.70 11.06
CA LYS A 111 -6.81 -2.42 12.33
C LYS A 111 -8.26 -2.79 12.62
N VAL A 112 -8.48 -4.06 12.95
CA VAL A 112 -9.80 -4.65 13.23
C VAL A 112 -9.75 -5.34 14.58
N ASN A 113 -10.49 -4.83 15.55
CA ASN A 113 -10.38 -5.28 16.94
C ASN A 113 -11.12 -6.60 17.19
N ASN A 114 -12.15 -6.92 16.41
CA ASN A 114 -12.93 -8.15 16.56
C ASN A 114 -13.04 -8.88 15.22
N VAL A 115 -12.40 -10.04 15.10
CA VAL A 115 -12.43 -10.90 13.91
C VAL A 115 -13.19 -12.19 14.24
N ASN A 116 -14.22 -12.50 13.45
CA ASN A 116 -14.99 -13.73 13.60
C ASN A 116 -15.63 -14.17 12.26
N GLY A 117 -16.14 -15.39 12.20
CA GLY A 117 -16.71 -15.96 10.97
C GLY A 117 -17.80 -15.09 10.31
N ALA A 118 -18.55 -14.31 11.10
CA ALA A 118 -19.64 -13.48 10.60
C ALA A 118 -19.17 -12.17 9.94
N ASN A 119 -17.91 -11.75 10.15
CA ASN A 119 -17.39 -10.50 9.60
C ASN A 119 -16.20 -10.68 8.62
N LEU A 120 -15.78 -11.92 8.33
CA LEU A 120 -14.67 -12.19 7.41
C LEU A 120 -14.84 -11.53 6.03
N GLY A 121 -16.03 -11.63 5.42
CA GLY A 121 -16.27 -11.01 4.11
C GLY A 121 -16.23 -9.47 4.14
N ILE A 122 -16.57 -8.86 5.29
CA ILE A 122 -16.46 -7.40 5.48
C ILE A 122 -14.98 -7.02 5.63
N ILE A 123 -14.22 -7.79 6.42
CA ILE A 123 -12.77 -7.58 6.61
C ILE A 123 -12.03 -7.73 5.28
N GLU A 124 -12.38 -8.74 4.47
CA GLU A 124 -11.83 -8.90 3.13
C GLU A 124 -12.02 -7.64 2.28
N ASN A 125 -13.23 -7.08 2.25
CA ASN A 125 -13.47 -5.84 1.51
C ASN A 125 -12.65 -4.66 2.06
N MET A 126 -12.44 -4.58 3.38
CA MET A 126 -11.59 -3.55 3.99
C MET A 126 -10.12 -3.69 3.58
N VAL A 127 -9.60 -4.93 3.57
CA VAL A 127 -8.24 -5.20 3.13
C VAL A 127 -8.08 -4.89 1.65
N VAL A 128 -9.01 -5.34 0.80
CA VAL A 128 -9.03 -5.05 -0.63
C VAL A 128 -9.03 -3.53 -0.87
N ASN A 129 -9.86 -2.80 -0.14
CA ASN A 129 -9.90 -1.35 -0.22
C ASN A 129 -8.55 -0.71 0.13
N LEU A 130 -7.90 -1.13 1.22
CA LEU A 130 -6.58 -0.62 1.60
C LEU A 130 -5.53 -0.92 0.51
N ILE A 131 -5.54 -2.13 -0.07
CA ILE A 131 -4.63 -2.49 -1.17
C ILE A 131 -4.85 -1.56 -2.37
N GLN A 132 -6.09 -1.30 -2.77
CA GLN A 132 -6.40 -0.38 -3.87
C GLN A 132 -6.07 1.08 -3.57
N VAL A 133 -6.09 1.50 -2.31
CA VAL A 133 -5.63 2.84 -1.92
C VAL A 133 -4.11 2.91 -1.92
N SER A 134 -3.42 1.82 -1.61
CA SER A 134 -1.96 1.76 -1.62
C SER A 134 -1.37 1.98 -3.02
N ASP A 135 -2.09 1.52 -4.06
CA ASP A 135 -1.78 1.71 -5.47
C ASP A 135 -3.08 1.74 -6.28
N GLU A 136 -3.44 2.92 -6.78
CA GLU A 136 -4.72 3.15 -7.46
C GLU A 136 -4.89 2.34 -8.76
N ASN A 137 -3.81 1.77 -9.32
CA ASN A 137 -3.89 0.90 -10.49
C ASN A 137 -4.35 -0.51 -10.16
N ILE A 138 -4.26 -0.94 -8.90
CA ILE A 138 -4.64 -2.29 -8.50
C ILE A 138 -6.17 -2.42 -8.60
N LYS A 139 -6.61 -3.37 -9.42
CA LYS A 139 -8.04 -3.68 -9.60
C LYS A 139 -8.54 -4.60 -8.49
N ASP A 140 -9.85 -4.66 -8.28
CA ASP A 140 -10.46 -5.47 -7.21
C ASP A 140 -9.99 -6.95 -7.26
N SER A 141 -10.01 -7.56 -8.45
CA SER A 141 -9.57 -8.96 -8.62
C SER A 141 -8.10 -9.17 -8.25
N GLU A 142 -7.25 -8.19 -8.53
CA GLU A 142 -5.82 -8.22 -8.23
C GLU A 142 -5.58 -8.00 -6.74
N ALA A 143 -6.28 -7.05 -6.11
CA ALA A 143 -6.25 -6.85 -4.67
C ALA A 143 -6.70 -8.10 -3.89
N ARG A 144 -7.76 -8.78 -4.33
CA ARG A 144 -8.19 -10.06 -3.76
C ARG A 144 -7.15 -11.16 -3.92
N ALA A 145 -6.47 -11.22 -5.07
CA ALA A 145 -5.39 -12.17 -5.29
C ALA A 145 -4.19 -11.90 -4.38
N ILE A 146 -3.81 -10.62 -4.19
CA ILE A 146 -2.78 -10.20 -3.23
C ILE A 146 -3.14 -10.66 -1.82
N TYR A 147 -4.36 -10.37 -1.36
CA TYR A 147 -4.81 -10.78 -0.03
C TYR A 147 -4.82 -12.30 0.14
N THR A 148 -5.32 -13.04 -0.85
CA THR A 148 -5.31 -14.51 -0.86
C THR A 148 -3.89 -15.07 -0.76
N LYS A 149 -2.92 -14.46 -1.45
CA LYS A 149 -1.52 -14.86 -1.39
C LYS A 149 -0.91 -14.63 0.00
N ILE A 150 -1.26 -13.53 0.65
CA ILE A 150 -0.83 -13.24 2.03
C ILE A 150 -1.42 -14.28 3.00
N LEU A 151 -2.73 -14.55 2.90
CA LEU A 151 -3.40 -15.53 3.76
C LEU A 151 -2.88 -16.95 3.56
N SER A 152 -2.67 -17.39 2.32
CA SER A 152 -2.13 -18.74 2.04
C SER A 152 -0.69 -18.93 2.50
N SER A 153 0.05 -17.84 2.72
CA SER A 153 1.40 -17.87 3.29
C SER A 153 1.39 -17.84 4.83
N LEU A 154 0.22 -17.66 5.45
CA LEU A 154 0.05 -17.75 6.90
C LEU A 154 -0.05 -19.25 7.28
N GLY A 155 1.03 -19.80 7.82
CA GLY A 155 1.02 -21.17 8.34
C GLY A 155 0.01 -21.34 9.49
N GLU A 156 -0.39 -22.58 9.79
CA GLU A 156 -1.45 -22.89 10.78
C GLU A 156 -1.24 -22.25 12.17
N LYS A 157 0.01 -21.97 12.55
CA LYS A 157 0.38 -21.37 13.84
C LYS A 157 1.03 -20.00 13.70
N GLU A 158 1.17 -19.51 12.47
CA GLU A 158 1.79 -18.22 12.20
C GLU A 158 0.78 -17.10 12.43
N LEU A 159 1.25 -16.04 13.09
CA LEU A 159 0.43 -14.86 13.37
C LEU A 159 0.85 -13.67 12.51
N THR A 160 1.76 -13.87 11.56
CA THR A 160 2.21 -12.83 10.66
C THR A 160 2.53 -13.44 9.29
N SER A 161 2.19 -12.71 8.24
CA SER A 161 2.55 -13.04 6.87
C SER A 161 2.83 -11.75 6.09
N LEU A 162 3.77 -11.82 5.14
CA LEU A 162 4.27 -10.69 4.37
C LEU A 162 4.32 -11.04 2.88
N LEU A 163 4.06 -10.05 2.03
CA LEU A 163 4.21 -10.13 0.60
C LEU A 163 4.77 -8.82 0.06
N THR A 164 5.99 -8.84 -0.46
CA THR A 164 6.51 -7.77 -1.32
C THR A 164 5.93 -7.93 -2.72
N TYR A 165 5.21 -6.92 -3.19
CA TYR A 165 4.56 -6.94 -4.50
C TYR A 165 5.40 -6.25 -5.58
N THR A 166 5.01 -6.43 -6.85
CA THR A 166 5.77 -5.94 -8.01
C THR A 166 5.87 -4.42 -8.09
N ASN A 167 4.98 -3.70 -7.40
CA ASN A 167 5.01 -2.24 -7.27
C ASN A 167 5.95 -1.74 -6.15
N GLY A 168 6.65 -2.63 -5.45
CA GLY A 168 7.58 -2.31 -4.36
C GLY A 168 6.93 -2.17 -2.98
N ILE A 169 5.59 -2.25 -2.89
CA ILE A 169 4.89 -2.22 -1.61
C ILE A 169 5.03 -3.57 -0.91
N ILE A 170 5.32 -3.52 0.38
CA ILE A 170 5.26 -4.64 1.31
C ILE A 170 3.88 -4.62 1.95
N TYR A 171 3.08 -5.63 1.62
CA TYR A 171 1.81 -5.92 2.27
C TYR A 171 2.03 -6.91 3.40
N GLY A 172 1.26 -6.79 4.47
CA GLY A 172 1.35 -7.73 5.57
C GLY A 172 0.11 -7.82 6.41
N ILE A 173 -0.01 -8.95 7.09
CA ILE A 173 -1.02 -9.20 8.12
C ILE A 173 -0.29 -9.56 9.42
N ARG A 174 -0.76 -9.05 10.54
CA ARG A 174 -0.39 -9.47 11.89
C ARG A 174 -1.65 -9.73 12.71
N ILE A 175 -1.66 -10.81 13.47
CA ILE A 175 -2.76 -11.20 14.34
C ILE A 175 -2.24 -11.18 15.78
N ASP A 176 -2.95 -10.51 16.67
CA ASP A 176 -2.64 -10.55 18.09
C ASP A 176 -3.09 -11.89 18.71
N SER A 177 -2.15 -12.64 19.28
CA SER A 177 -2.43 -13.95 19.88
C SER A 177 -3.39 -13.91 21.06
N VAL A 178 -3.51 -12.77 21.75
CA VAL A 178 -4.28 -12.62 22.99
C VAL A 178 -5.67 -12.09 22.68
N THR A 179 -5.76 -11.05 21.85
CA THR A 179 -7.03 -10.36 21.56
C THR A 179 -7.71 -10.86 20.29
N GLY A 180 -6.97 -11.51 19.38
CA GLY A 180 -7.45 -11.83 18.04
C GLY A 180 -7.58 -10.61 17.13
N GLU A 181 -7.06 -9.44 17.54
CA GLU A 181 -7.00 -8.23 16.72
C GLU A 181 -6.18 -8.50 15.45
N LEU A 182 -6.70 -8.03 14.31
CA LEU A 182 -6.03 -8.12 13.03
C LEU A 182 -5.52 -6.75 12.60
N ILE A 183 -4.27 -6.72 12.16
CA ILE A 183 -3.66 -5.55 11.52
C ILE A 183 -3.23 -5.96 10.12
N PHE A 184 -3.78 -5.29 9.12
CA PHE A 184 -3.28 -5.34 7.76
C PHE A 184 -2.55 -4.05 7.46
N PHE A 185 -1.43 -4.11 6.74
CA PHE A 185 -0.62 -2.93 6.43
C PHE A 185 -0.05 -2.97 5.02
N ALA A 186 0.21 -1.78 4.49
CA ALA A 186 1.00 -1.53 3.29
C ALA A 186 2.07 -0.48 3.61
N ARG A 187 3.33 -0.78 3.27
CA ARG A 187 4.51 0.06 3.55
C ARG A 187 5.59 -0.15 2.50
N GLU A 188 6.48 0.82 2.33
CA GLU A 188 7.65 0.70 1.42
C GLU A 188 8.98 0.46 2.16
N SER A 189 8.95 0.43 3.50
CA SER A 189 10.11 0.18 4.35
C SER A 189 9.92 -1.09 5.18
N GLU A 190 11.02 -1.80 5.45
CA GLU A 190 11.03 -2.96 6.35
C GLU A 190 10.91 -2.58 7.83
N ASP A 191 10.96 -1.29 8.20
CA ASP A 191 10.83 -0.82 9.59
C ASP A 191 9.45 -1.15 10.19
N GLU A 192 9.42 -2.06 11.18
CA GLU A 192 8.21 -2.55 11.84
C GLU A 192 7.72 -1.68 13.00
N LYS A 193 8.44 -0.60 13.36
CA LYS A 193 8.06 0.25 14.51
C LYS A 193 6.64 0.79 14.37
N ALA A 194 6.26 1.22 13.17
CA ALA A 194 4.92 1.75 12.90
C ALA A 194 3.82 0.68 13.09
N VAL A 195 4.06 -0.56 12.63
CA VAL A 195 3.13 -1.69 12.81
C VAL A 195 2.93 -1.97 14.31
N THR A 196 4.03 -1.99 15.07
CA THR A 196 3.99 -2.25 16.52
C THR A 196 3.27 -1.14 17.28
N SER A 197 3.52 0.13 16.96
CA SER A 197 2.82 1.27 17.58
C SER A 197 1.32 1.26 17.30
N ILE A 198 0.89 0.96 16.06
CA ILE A 198 -0.53 0.84 15.71
C ILE A 198 -1.20 -0.32 16.46
N GLN A 199 -0.51 -1.44 16.67
CA GLN A 199 -1.04 -2.56 17.44
C GLN A 199 -1.35 -2.18 18.88
N ARG A 200 -0.48 -1.40 19.53
CA ARG A 200 -0.69 -0.96 20.92
C ARG A 200 -1.72 0.17 21.04
N LEU A 201 -1.99 0.88 19.96
CA LEU A 201 -2.88 2.02 19.95
C LEU A 201 -4.35 1.58 20.05
N ASN A 202 -5.05 2.05 21.09
CA ASN A 202 -6.47 1.79 21.27
C ASN A 202 -7.31 3.00 20.83
N PHE A 203 -7.95 2.88 19.67
CA PHE A 203 -8.77 3.94 19.07
C PHE A 203 -10.18 4.09 19.68
N ILE A 204 -10.60 3.17 20.57
CA ILE A 204 -11.98 3.10 21.06
C ILE A 204 -12.30 4.13 22.16
N ASN A 205 -11.31 4.73 22.83
CA ASN A 205 -11.54 5.48 24.08
C ASN A 205 -11.20 6.98 24.06
N LYS A 206 -11.37 7.69 22.95
CA LYS A 206 -11.22 9.16 22.96
C LYS A 206 -12.20 9.85 23.92
N LYS A 207 -13.42 9.30 24.11
CA LYS A 207 -14.43 9.86 25.04
C LYS A 207 -14.21 9.55 26.53
N LYS A 208 -13.49 8.47 26.87
CA LYS A 208 -13.36 8.03 28.27
C LYS A 208 -12.22 8.67 29.06
N VAL A 209 -11.25 9.27 28.37
CA VAL A 209 -10.13 9.95 29.02
C VAL A 209 -10.52 11.37 29.45
N ASP A 210 -11.35 12.06 28.67
CA ASP A 210 -11.69 13.45 28.95
C ASP A 210 -12.67 13.60 30.14
N GLU A 211 -13.69 12.75 30.27
CA GLU A 211 -14.69 12.86 31.36
C GLU A 211 -14.12 12.50 32.74
N LYS A 212 -13.24 11.49 32.84
CA LYS A 212 -12.61 11.11 34.12
C LYS A 212 -11.53 12.09 34.58
N THR A 213 -10.92 12.83 33.66
CA THR A 213 -9.89 13.83 33.98
C THR A 213 -10.54 15.15 34.40
N LEU A 214 -11.69 15.52 33.80
CA LEU A 214 -12.49 16.68 34.19
C LEU A 214 -13.18 16.49 35.55
N ALA A 215 -13.67 15.28 35.86
CA ALA A 215 -14.30 15.00 37.16
C ALA A 215 -13.33 15.15 38.36
N LYS A 216 -12.04 14.84 38.17
CA LYS A 216 -11.01 15.00 39.23
C LYS A 216 -10.52 16.44 39.43
N LEU A 217 -10.79 17.33 38.49
CA LEU A 217 -10.46 18.76 38.59
C LEU A 217 -11.61 19.59 39.18
N GLY A 218 -12.83 19.03 39.24
CA GLY A 218 -13.99 19.68 39.85
C GLY A 218 -14.14 19.46 41.35
N GLU A 219 -13.45 18.45 41.93
CA GLU A 219 -13.54 18.12 43.37
C GLU A 219 -12.47 18.78 44.24
N ASN A 220 -11.54 19.55 43.65
CA ASN A 220 -10.49 20.30 44.36
C ASN A 220 -10.68 21.83 44.24
N LYS A 221 -11.90 22.32 44.44
CA LYS A 221 -12.17 23.75 44.65
C LYS A 221 -13.00 23.98 45.91
#